data_AF-A0A1V5W8B9-F1
#
_entry.id   AF-A0A1V5W8B9-F1
#
_cell.length_a   1.000
_cell.length_b   1.000
_cell.length_c   1.000
_cell.angle_alpha   90.00
_cell.angle_beta   90.00
_cell.angle_gamma   90.00
#
_symmetry.space_group_name_H-M   'P 1'
#
loop_
_entity.id
_entity.type
_entity.pdbx_description
1 polymer ?
#
loop_
_entity_poly.entity_id
_entity_poly.type
_entity_poly.pdbx_seq_one_letter_code
_entity_poly.pdbx_strand_id
1 'polypeptide(L)'
;MKASSAILIILLFANSLFASSEPRQIGNVIFANGRGEIMIYSNVENPSLIISKNSIVSVKYEKSLLKFTVVEICEKYIRAKAIDDKGNLSNLENSPVFFFDNDNSSLRYGDAKKVLNSLIKIYENFIFSIESTEEASIIAATIDTFSTDIENLLPEMERVNKKYPELKNFYSSPPDELKYEAETLKALEPSLNNAFFKMNLYSQNSSVQKSMERLGKVLERLKNAGK
;
A
#
# COMPACT_ATOMS: atom_id res chain seq x y z
N MET A 1 25.02 -26.65 9.45
CA MET A 1 24.36 -25.36 9.77
C MET A 1 24.36 -24.46 8.54
N LYS A 2 23.25 -24.44 7.79
CA LYS A 2 22.97 -23.43 6.74
C LYS A 2 21.46 -23.14 6.81
N ALA A 3 21.04 -22.38 7.82
CA ALA A 3 19.63 -22.02 8.03
C ALA A 3 19.44 -20.53 8.39
N SER A 4 20.48 -19.70 8.22
CA SER A 4 20.43 -18.26 8.58
C SER A 4 20.13 -17.33 7.40
N SER A 5 19.80 -17.84 6.21
CA SER A 5 19.60 -17.00 5.00
C SER A 5 18.16 -17.01 4.45
N ALA A 6 17.22 -17.71 5.08
CA ALA A 6 15.85 -17.83 4.56
C ALA A 6 14.89 -16.74 5.07
N ILE A 7 15.22 -16.03 6.15
CA ILE A 7 14.39 -14.94 6.70
C ILE A 7 14.59 -13.62 5.92
N LEU A 8 15.66 -13.53 5.13
CA LEU A 8 16.03 -12.36 4.32
C LEU A 8 15.29 -12.24 2.96
N ILE A 9 14.26 -13.08 2.72
CA ILE A 9 13.63 -13.24 1.39
C ILE A 9 12.65 -12.11 1.04
N ILE A 10 12.40 -11.17 1.95
CA ILE A 10 11.52 -10.01 1.72
C ILE A 10 12.28 -8.82 1.08
N LEU A 11 13.61 -8.92 0.87
CA LEU A 11 14.50 -7.81 0.47
C LEU A 11 14.87 -7.71 -1.02
N LEU A 12 14.26 -8.48 -1.92
CA LEU A 12 14.77 -8.61 -3.30
C LEU A 12 13.68 -8.35 -4.34
N PHE A 13 13.77 -7.26 -5.10
CA PHE A 13 13.93 -7.29 -6.56
C PHE A 13 14.17 -5.90 -7.22
N ALA A 14 15.46 -5.65 -7.45
CA ALA A 14 16.22 -4.81 -8.40
C ALA A 14 15.59 -3.74 -9.33
N ASN A 15 16.13 -2.52 -9.21
CA ASN A 15 16.51 -1.46 -10.16
C ASN A 15 15.74 -1.21 -11.49
N SER A 16 15.33 0.07 -11.66
CA SER A 16 15.84 1.06 -12.65
C SER A 16 14.80 1.84 -13.51
N LEU A 17 14.99 3.17 -13.47
CA LEU A 17 14.72 4.26 -14.44
C LEU A 17 13.29 4.73 -14.80
N PHE A 18 13.06 6.00 -14.43
CA PHE A 18 12.21 7.08 -14.97
C PHE A 18 10.85 6.77 -15.62
N ALA A 19 9.81 7.40 -15.06
CA ALA A 19 8.70 7.90 -15.86
C ALA A 19 8.28 9.28 -15.35
N SER A 20 8.65 10.31 -16.09
CA SER A 20 7.92 11.59 -16.09
C SER A 20 6.56 11.31 -16.71
N SER A 21 5.54 11.07 -15.90
CA SER A 21 4.20 10.79 -16.39
C SER A 21 3.57 12.07 -16.96
N GLU A 22 3.27 12.07 -18.26
CA GLU A 22 2.46 13.13 -18.85
C GLU A 22 1.07 13.19 -18.22
N PRO A 23 0.47 14.39 -18.10
CA PRO A 23 -0.90 14.52 -17.61
C PRO A 23 -1.89 13.75 -18.47
N ARG A 24 -2.76 12.99 -17.82
CA ARG A 24 -3.78 12.18 -18.48
C ARG A 24 -5.12 12.91 -18.44
N GLN A 25 -5.76 13.13 -19.59
CA GLN A 25 -7.13 13.66 -19.60
C GLN A 25 -8.10 12.55 -19.20
N ILE A 26 -8.87 12.79 -18.13
CA ILE A 26 -9.76 11.80 -17.49
C ILE A 26 -11.25 12.07 -17.71
N GLY A 27 -11.60 13.21 -18.31
CA GLY A 27 -12.99 13.59 -18.55
C GLY A 27 -13.16 15.07 -18.83
N ASN A 28 -14.41 15.52 -18.79
CA ASN A 28 -14.80 16.93 -18.89
C ASN A 28 -15.75 17.29 -17.76
N VAL A 29 -15.70 18.55 -17.33
CA VAL A 29 -16.67 19.09 -16.37
C VAL A 29 -18.05 19.17 -17.05
N ILE A 30 -19.07 18.57 -16.46
CA ILE A 30 -20.46 18.64 -16.94
C ILE A 30 -21.33 19.57 -16.10
N PHE A 31 -20.85 19.97 -14.93
CA PHE A 31 -21.53 20.88 -14.03
C PHE A 31 -20.52 21.50 -13.06
N ALA A 32 -20.70 22.79 -12.76
CA ALA A 32 -19.94 23.49 -11.74
C ALA A 32 -20.88 24.42 -10.95
N ASN A 33 -20.77 24.41 -9.62
CA ASN A 33 -21.52 25.33 -8.77
C ASN A 33 -20.63 26.46 -8.22
N GLY A 34 -21.26 27.56 -7.80
CA GLY A 34 -20.56 28.69 -7.20
C GLY A 34 -19.96 28.43 -5.81
N ARG A 35 -20.08 27.20 -5.28
CA ARG A 35 -19.45 26.76 -4.02
C ARG A 35 -18.17 25.94 -4.25
N GLY A 36 -17.74 25.89 -5.51
CA GLY A 36 -16.54 25.18 -5.94
C GLY A 36 -16.67 23.67 -5.96
N GLU A 37 -17.87 23.14 -6.12
CA GLU A 37 -18.05 21.73 -6.47
C GLU A 37 -18.26 21.60 -7.97
N ILE A 38 -17.62 20.57 -8.54
CA ILE A 38 -17.77 20.19 -9.94
C ILE A 38 -18.20 18.75 -10.05
N MET A 39 -18.91 18.45 -11.14
CA MET A 39 -19.19 17.10 -11.57
C MET A 39 -18.50 16.85 -12.91
N ILE A 40 -17.79 15.73 -12.99
CA ILE A 40 -16.95 15.37 -14.12
C ILE A 40 -17.53 14.09 -14.72
N TYR A 41 -17.70 14.07 -16.04
CA TYR A 41 -18.02 12.85 -16.77
C TYR A 41 -16.72 12.26 -17.33
N SER A 42 -16.39 11.05 -16.90
CA SER A 42 -15.13 10.40 -17.26
C SER A 42 -15.15 9.84 -18.68
N ASN A 43 -14.04 10.03 -19.40
CA ASN A 43 -13.78 9.35 -20.67
C ASN A 43 -13.24 7.91 -20.47
N VAL A 44 -12.92 7.53 -19.24
CA VAL A 44 -12.48 6.19 -18.87
C VAL A 44 -13.69 5.37 -18.46
N GLU A 45 -13.75 4.10 -18.88
CA GLU A 45 -14.89 3.22 -18.59
C GLU A 45 -15.11 3.01 -17.09
N ASN A 46 -14.01 2.88 -16.34
CA ASN A 46 -14.01 2.70 -14.90
C ASN A 46 -12.99 3.67 -14.24
N PRO A 47 -13.37 4.91 -13.92
CA PRO A 47 -12.46 5.91 -13.34
C PRO A 47 -11.91 5.50 -11.96
N SER A 48 -12.60 4.61 -11.23
CA SER A 48 -12.11 4.08 -9.93
C SER A 48 -10.83 3.26 -10.05
N LEU A 49 -10.43 2.85 -11.26
CA LEU A 49 -9.16 2.17 -11.50
C LEU A 49 -7.96 3.13 -11.53
N ILE A 50 -8.19 4.42 -11.81
CA ILE A 50 -7.14 5.43 -12.00
C ILE A 50 -7.19 6.56 -10.98
N ILE A 51 -8.35 6.80 -10.38
CA ILE A 51 -8.61 7.90 -9.46
C ILE A 51 -9.30 7.32 -8.23
N SER A 52 -9.00 7.89 -7.06
CA SER A 52 -9.63 7.49 -5.81
C SER A 52 -10.23 8.69 -5.09
N LYS A 53 -11.02 8.43 -4.04
CA LYS A 53 -11.44 9.48 -3.12
C LYS A 53 -10.19 10.20 -2.58
N ASN A 54 -10.27 11.51 -2.49
CA ASN A 54 -9.22 12.46 -2.16
C ASN A 54 -8.21 12.76 -3.27
N SER A 55 -8.27 12.10 -4.43
CA SER A 55 -7.39 12.41 -5.56
C SER A 55 -7.52 13.86 -5.99
N ILE A 56 -6.41 14.48 -6.38
CA ILE A 56 -6.37 15.83 -6.95
C ILE A 56 -6.57 15.71 -8.46
N VAL A 57 -7.57 16.39 -8.99
CA VAL A 57 -7.77 16.55 -10.43
C VAL A 57 -7.64 18.02 -10.78
N SER A 58 -7.16 18.30 -11.97
CA SER A 58 -6.85 19.65 -12.42
C SER A 58 -7.68 20.00 -13.63
N VAL A 59 -8.43 21.08 -13.55
CA VAL A 59 -9.24 21.62 -14.66
C VAL A 59 -8.45 22.75 -15.31
N LYS A 60 -8.28 22.67 -16.63
CA LYS A 60 -7.67 23.77 -17.38
C LYS A 60 -8.70 24.88 -17.59
N TYR A 61 -8.43 26.06 -17.03
CA TYR A 61 -9.28 27.23 -17.20
C TYR A 61 -8.41 28.43 -17.59
N GLU A 62 -8.69 29.01 -18.76
CA GLU A 62 -7.87 30.06 -19.36
C GLU A 62 -6.37 29.67 -19.42
N LYS A 63 -5.52 30.36 -18.64
CA LYS A 63 -4.07 30.15 -18.52
C LYS A 63 -3.67 29.46 -17.21
N SER A 64 -4.63 28.98 -16.43
CA SER A 64 -4.41 28.41 -15.11
C SER A 64 -4.92 26.97 -15.02
N LEU A 65 -4.35 26.22 -14.07
CA LEU A 65 -4.84 24.91 -13.66
C LEU A 65 -5.50 25.05 -12.29
N LEU A 66 -6.79 24.82 -12.24
CA LEU A 66 -7.58 24.83 -11.00
C LEU A 66 -7.59 23.41 -10.43
N LYS A 67 -7.26 23.27 -9.14
CA LYS A 67 -7.16 21.97 -8.47
C LYS A 67 -8.42 21.65 -7.67
N PHE A 68 -8.87 20.40 -7.78
CA PHE A 68 -10.04 19.87 -7.09
C PHE A 68 -9.72 18.54 -6.42
N THR A 69 -10.19 18.33 -5.20
CA THR A 69 -10.15 17.06 -4.49
C THR A 69 -11.39 16.23 -4.83
N VAL A 70 -11.20 15.00 -5.28
CA VAL A 70 -12.26 14.04 -5.57
C VAL A 70 -12.96 13.65 -4.27
N VAL A 71 -14.27 13.86 -4.23
CA VAL A 71 -15.13 13.57 -3.07
C VAL A 71 -15.76 12.20 -3.21
N GLU A 72 -16.22 11.87 -4.41
CA GLU A 72 -17.01 10.66 -4.70
C GLU A 72 -16.86 10.24 -6.16
N ILE A 73 -16.92 8.93 -6.41
CA ILE A 73 -16.92 8.33 -7.75
C ILE A 73 -18.12 7.38 -7.82
N CYS A 74 -19.00 7.60 -8.79
CA CYS A 74 -20.16 6.75 -9.06
C CYS A 74 -20.19 6.44 -10.56
N GLU A 75 -19.83 5.20 -10.91
CA GLU A 75 -19.65 4.78 -12.30
C GLU A 75 -18.70 5.74 -13.06
N LYS A 76 -19.20 6.44 -14.09
CA LYS A 76 -18.45 7.42 -14.88
C LYS A 76 -18.48 8.84 -14.32
N TYR A 77 -19.24 9.08 -13.26
CA TYR A 77 -19.41 10.40 -12.67
C TYR A 77 -18.47 10.57 -11.49
N ILE A 78 -17.72 11.67 -11.48
CA ILE A 78 -16.79 12.02 -10.41
C ILE A 78 -17.23 13.36 -9.83
N ARG A 79 -17.53 13.39 -8.53
CA ARG A 79 -17.77 14.65 -7.80
C ARG A 79 -16.44 15.11 -7.20
N ALA A 80 -16.06 16.36 -7.44
CA ALA A 80 -14.83 16.95 -6.89
C ALA A 80 -15.09 18.35 -6.33
N LYS A 81 -14.27 18.77 -5.37
CA LYS A 81 -14.39 20.06 -4.66
C LYS A 81 -13.09 20.85 -4.76
N ALA A 82 -13.18 22.15 -5.04
CA ALA A 82 -12.04 23.03 -5.22
C ALA A 82 -11.14 23.05 -3.97
N ILE A 83 -9.82 23.06 -4.19
CA ILE A 83 -8.82 23.15 -3.12
C ILE A 83 -8.58 24.62 -2.73
N ASP A 84 -8.56 25.53 -3.71
CA ASP A 84 -8.38 26.97 -3.51
C ASP A 84 -9.53 27.76 -4.14
N ASP A 85 -10.30 28.48 -3.32
CA ASP A 85 -11.53 29.20 -3.69
C ASP A 85 -11.29 30.59 -4.29
N LYS A 86 -10.28 30.75 -5.17
CA LYS A 86 -9.81 32.07 -5.62
C LYS A 86 -10.48 32.60 -6.91
N GLY A 87 -11.52 31.96 -7.44
CA GLY A 87 -12.09 32.34 -8.74
C GLY A 87 -13.58 32.08 -8.88
N ASN A 88 -14.21 32.74 -9.86
CA ASN A 88 -15.57 32.45 -10.25
C ASN A 88 -15.61 31.12 -11.04
N LEU A 89 -16.09 30.06 -10.40
CA LEU A 89 -16.09 28.69 -10.94
C LEU A 89 -17.30 28.39 -11.84
N SER A 90 -18.14 29.40 -12.12
CA SER A 90 -19.41 29.23 -12.86
C SER A 90 -19.23 28.95 -14.36
N ASN A 91 -18.01 29.07 -14.90
CA ASN A 91 -17.73 28.93 -16.34
C ASN A 91 -16.84 27.72 -16.68
N LEU A 92 -16.87 26.66 -15.86
CA LEU A 92 -16.03 25.49 -16.06
C LEU A 92 -16.64 24.40 -16.93
N GLU A 93 -17.91 24.50 -17.32
CA GLU A 93 -18.58 23.48 -18.14
C GLU A 93 -17.82 23.21 -19.45
N ASN A 94 -17.73 21.93 -19.82
CA ASN A 94 -16.95 21.40 -20.94
C ASN A 94 -15.44 21.57 -20.84
N SER A 95 -14.91 22.09 -19.73
CA SER A 95 -13.46 22.19 -19.53
C SER A 95 -12.85 20.80 -19.34
N PRO A 96 -11.69 20.52 -19.98
CA PRO A 96 -11.02 19.24 -19.84
C PRO A 96 -10.42 19.09 -18.43
N VAL A 97 -10.57 17.89 -17.90
CA VAL A 97 -10.05 17.51 -16.59
C VAL A 97 -8.87 16.58 -16.76
N PHE A 98 -7.77 16.91 -16.09
CA PHE A 98 -6.52 16.17 -16.13
C PHE A 98 -6.21 15.57 -14.77
N PHE A 99 -5.61 14.39 -14.81
CA PHE A 99 -4.99 13.74 -13.66
C PHE A 99 -3.49 13.81 -13.80
N PHE A 100 -2.84 14.37 -12.78
CA PHE A 100 -1.39 14.49 -12.69
C PHE A 100 -0.91 13.54 -11.60
N ASP A 101 -0.07 12.56 -11.94
CA ASP A 101 0.43 11.59 -10.95
C ASP A 101 1.21 12.29 -9.84
N ASN A 102 1.93 13.38 -10.16
CA ASN A 102 2.67 14.19 -9.17
C ASN A 102 1.76 14.87 -8.13
N ASP A 103 0.57 15.32 -8.53
CA ASP A 103 -0.39 15.93 -7.59
C ASP A 103 -1.07 14.87 -6.71
N ASN A 104 -0.97 13.60 -7.09
CA ASN A 104 -1.67 12.47 -6.49
C ASN A 104 -0.74 11.45 -5.89
N SER A 105 0.56 11.74 -5.79
CA SER A 105 1.54 10.78 -5.31
C SER A 105 0.99 10.13 -4.03
N SER A 106 0.57 10.95 -3.06
CA SER A 106 0.12 10.51 -1.73
C SER A 106 -1.03 9.49 -1.71
N LEU A 107 -1.73 9.30 -2.83
CA LEU A 107 -2.88 8.40 -2.99
C LEU A 107 -2.62 7.23 -3.92
N ARG A 108 -1.55 7.28 -4.74
CA ARG A 108 -1.21 6.24 -5.72
C ARG A 108 -1.08 4.85 -5.09
N TYR A 109 -0.56 4.81 -3.86
CA TYR A 109 -0.24 3.56 -3.15
C TYR A 109 -1.14 3.31 -1.94
N GLY A 110 -2.36 3.87 -1.90
CA GLY A 110 -3.22 3.81 -0.70
C GLY A 110 -3.59 2.39 -0.25
N ASP A 111 -3.77 1.45 -1.17
CA ASP A 111 -3.99 0.03 -0.87
C ASP A 111 -2.70 -0.71 -0.48
N ALA A 112 -1.57 -0.42 -1.13
CA ALA A 112 -0.26 -0.92 -0.71
C ALA A 112 0.08 -0.47 0.72
N LYS A 113 -0.21 0.79 1.05
CA LYS A 113 -0.05 1.36 2.39
C LYS A 113 -0.87 0.62 3.44
N LYS A 114 -2.12 0.26 3.14
CA LYS A 114 -2.97 -0.54 4.05
C LYS A 114 -2.38 -1.93 4.30
N VAL A 115 -1.88 -2.58 3.25
CA VAL A 115 -1.23 -3.90 3.36
C VAL A 115 0.04 -3.81 4.20
N LEU A 116 0.90 -2.81 3.94
CA LEU A 116 2.13 -2.58 4.70
C LEU A 116 1.84 -2.29 6.18
N ASN A 117 0.86 -1.45 6.49
CA ASN A 117 0.46 -1.18 7.88
C ASN A 117 -0.10 -2.43 8.59
N SER A 118 -0.83 -3.28 7.86
CA SER A 118 -1.29 -4.56 8.40
C SER A 118 -0.10 -5.48 8.71
N LEU A 119 0.89 -5.54 7.81
CA LEU A 119 2.11 -6.30 8.01
C LEU A 119 2.93 -5.80 9.20
N ILE A 120 3.10 -4.48 9.34
CA ILE A 120 3.78 -3.83 10.48
C ILE A 120 3.13 -4.29 11.79
N LYS A 121 1.80 -4.20 11.89
CA LYS A 121 1.07 -4.59 13.09
C LYS A 121 1.22 -6.08 13.42
N ILE A 122 1.21 -6.94 12.41
CA ILE A 122 1.45 -8.38 12.58
C ILE A 122 2.85 -8.60 13.17
N TYR A 123 3.87 -7.89 12.67
CA TYR A 123 5.24 -7.98 13.18
C TYR A 123 5.36 -7.48 14.62
N GLU A 124 4.80 -6.31 14.93
CA GLU A 124 4.81 -5.74 16.28
C GLU A 124 4.15 -6.69 17.30
N ASN A 125 2.96 -7.21 16.97
CA ASN A 125 2.23 -8.14 17.84
C ASN A 125 3.03 -9.43 18.08
N PHE A 126 3.64 -9.96 17.02
CA PHE A 126 4.45 -11.18 17.10
C PHE A 126 5.70 -10.97 17.96
N ILE A 127 6.45 -9.90 17.70
CA ILE A 127 7.64 -9.51 18.46
C ILE A 127 7.27 -9.38 19.95
N PHE A 128 6.26 -8.56 20.26
CA PHE A 128 5.83 -8.31 21.63
C PHE A 128 5.44 -9.60 22.35
N SER A 129 4.66 -10.47 21.69
CA SER A 129 4.16 -11.71 22.28
C SER A 129 5.29 -12.71 22.57
N ILE A 130 6.24 -12.86 21.63
CA ILE A 130 7.39 -13.74 21.82
C ILE A 130 8.36 -13.19 22.87
N GLU A 131 8.65 -11.89 22.86
CA GLU A 131 9.57 -11.28 23.82
C GLU A 131 9.04 -11.33 25.26
N SER A 132 7.72 -11.22 25.44
CA SER A 132 7.08 -11.16 26.76
C SER A 132 6.82 -12.52 27.43
N THR A 133 7.12 -13.64 26.77
CA THR A 133 6.81 -14.98 27.30
C THR A 133 8.03 -15.90 27.35
N GLU A 134 8.08 -16.79 28.34
CA GLU A 134 9.05 -17.89 28.40
C GLU A 134 8.38 -19.27 28.29
N GLU A 135 7.06 -19.29 28.09
CA GLU A 135 6.27 -20.53 28.04
C GLU A 135 6.18 -21.07 26.61
N ALA A 136 6.66 -22.31 26.42
CA ALA A 136 6.70 -22.94 25.10
C ALA A 136 5.31 -23.09 24.46
N SER A 137 4.25 -23.30 25.25
CA SER A 137 2.87 -23.37 24.78
C SER A 137 2.39 -22.02 24.20
N ILE A 138 2.73 -20.91 24.87
CA ILE A 138 2.39 -19.55 24.42
C ILE A 138 3.19 -19.21 23.16
N ILE A 139 4.48 -19.59 23.10
CA ILE A 139 5.32 -19.42 21.91
C ILE A 139 4.70 -20.16 20.72
N ALA A 140 4.30 -21.42 20.89
CA ALA A 140 3.65 -22.21 19.84
C ALA A 140 2.38 -21.52 19.33
N ALA A 141 1.48 -21.12 20.24
CA ALA A 141 0.24 -20.41 19.90
C ALA A 141 0.50 -19.06 19.18
N THR A 142 1.55 -18.35 19.57
CA THR A 142 1.97 -17.08 18.95
C THR A 142 2.45 -17.31 17.51
N ILE A 143 3.25 -18.35 17.27
CA ILE A 143 3.70 -18.74 15.93
C ILE A 143 2.51 -19.13 15.04
N ASP A 144 1.54 -19.86 15.59
CA ASP A 144 0.33 -20.24 14.86
C ASP A 144 -0.56 -19.04 14.51
N THR A 145 -0.68 -18.08 15.42
CA THR A 145 -1.41 -16.83 15.18
C THR A 145 -0.73 -16.02 14.08
N PHE A 146 0.58 -15.80 14.19
CA PHE A 146 1.38 -15.12 13.17
C PHE A 146 1.25 -15.77 11.79
N SER A 147 1.34 -17.10 11.74
CA SER A 147 1.16 -17.86 10.49
C SER A 147 -0.21 -17.60 9.87
N THR A 148 -1.26 -17.59 10.68
CA THR A 148 -2.65 -17.34 10.23
C THR A 148 -2.82 -15.91 9.72
N ASP A 149 -2.27 -14.93 10.43
CA ASP A 149 -2.36 -13.53 10.04
C ASP A 149 -1.64 -13.25 8.71
N ILE A 150 -0.48 -13.86 8.49
CA ILE A 150 0.23 -13.80 7.21
C ILE A 150 -0.59 -14.49 6.12
N GLU A 151 -1.13 -15.70 6.35
CA GLU A 151 -1.99 -16.40 5.39
C GLU A 151 -3.19 -15.55 4.95
N ASN A 152 -3.83 -14.87 5.91
CA ASN A 152 -4.96 -13.99 5.62
C ASN A 152 -4.56 -12.74 4.83
N LEU A 153 -3.32 -12.26 4.98
CA LEU A 153 -2.81 -11.08 4.27
C LEU A 153 -2.32 -11.42 2.86
N LEU A 154 -1.97 -12.68 2.58
CA LEU A 154 -1.41 -13.13 1.30
C LEU A 154 -2.21 -12.69 0.05
N PRO A 155 -3.54 -12.86 -0.04
CA PRO A 155 -4.29 -12.49 -1.24
C PRO A 155 -4.18 -11.00 -1.57
N GLU A 156 -4.16 -10.15 -0.54
CA GLU A 156 -4.01 -8.70 -0.72
C GLU A 156 -2.58 -8.33 -1.09
N MET A 157 -1.57 -9.03 -0.55
CA MET A 157 -0.18 -8.86 -0.97
C MET A 157 0.02 -9.24 -2.44
N GLU A 158 -0.53 -10.37 -2.89
CA GLU A 158 -0.51 -10.79 -4.29
C GLU A 158 -1.19 -9.75 -5.20
N ARG A 159 -2.37 -9.27 -4.79
CA ARG A 159 -3.11 -8.23 -5.53
C ARG A 159 -2.29 -6.94 -5.66
N VAL A 160 -1.67 -6.48 -4.57
CA VAL A 160 -0.83 -5.27 -4.54
C VAL A 160 0.44 -5.47 -5.38
N ASN A 161 1.13 -6.61 -5.26
CA ASN A 161 2.33 -6.90 -6.04
C ASN A 161 2.05 -6.94 -7.55
N LYS A 162 0.91 -7.51 -7.95
CA LYS A 162 0.47 -7.51 -9.35
C LYS A 162 0.10 -6.12 -9.85
N LYS A 163 -0.52 -5.31 -8.98
CA LYS A 163 -0.96 -3.95 -9.32
C LYS A 163 0.21 -2.96 -9.40
N TYR A 164 1.21 -3.11 -8.53
CA TYR A 164 2.36 -2.21 -8.44
C TYR A 164 3.68 -2.97 -8.59
N PRO A 165 3.98 -3.50 -9.79
CA PRO A 165 5.24 -4.20 -10.03
C PRO A 165 6.48 -3.31 -9.81
N GLU A 166 6.33 -1.98 -9.81
CA GLU A 166 7.40 -1.04 -9.47
C GLU A 166 7.82 -1.11 -7.98
N LEU A 167 6.94 -1.62 -7.09
CA LEU A 167 7.24 -1.77 -5.67
C LEU A 167 8.15 -2.96 -5.35
N LYS A 168 8.59 -3.73 -6.35
CA LYS A 168 9.57 -4.81 -6.16
C LYS A 168 10.87 -4.33 -5.48
N ASN A 169 11.21 -3.04 -5.62
CA ASN A 169 12.37 -2.39 -5.00
C ASN A 169 12.05 -1.61 -3.73
N PHE A 170 10.94 -1.90 -3.07
CA PHE A 170 10.38 -1.09 -2.00
C PHE A 170 11.41 -0.62 -0.96
N TYR A 171 12.31 -1.49 -0.49
CA TYR A 171 13.31 -1.10 0.52
C TYR A 171 14.49 -0.29 -0.02
N SER A 172 14.86 -0.47 -1.29
CA SER A 172 15.97 0.26 -1.89
C SER A 172 15.55 1.65 -2.37
N SER A 173 14.30 1.79 -2.81
CA SER A 173 13.74 3.05 -3.28
C SER A 173 12.23 3.09 -3.00
N PRO A 174 11.83 3.28 -1.73
CA PRO A 174 10.42 3.41 -1.42
C PRO A 174 9.88 4.69 -2.05
N PRO A 175 8.69 4.65 -2.69
CA PRO A 175 7.97 5.87 -3.05
C PRO A 175 7.78 6.76 -1.83
N ASP A 176 7.76 8.07 -2.03
CA ASP A 176 7.68 9.05 -0.93
C ASP A 176 6.51 8.77 0.03
N GLU A 177 5.32 8.41 -0.47
CA GLU A 177 4.16 8.10 0.39
C GLU A 177 4.30 6.88 1.29
N LEU A 178 5.21 5.97 0.94
CA LEU A 178 5.42 4.71 1.66
C LEU A 178 6.75 4.68 2.43
N LYS A 179 7.49 5.80 2.47
CA LYS A 179 8.77 5.89 3.21
C LYS A 179 8.60 5.54 4.68
N TYR A 180 7.55 6.05 5.31
CA TYR A 180 7.27 5.77 6.73
C TYR A 180 7.12 4.27 6.99
N GLU A 181 6.32 3.58 6.17
CA GLU A 181 6.15 2.13 6.28
C GLU A 181 7.46 1.38 6.03
N ALA A 182 8.26 1.81 5.05
CA ALA A 182 9.56 1.20 4.75
C ALA A 182 10.54 1.32 5.93
N GLU A 183 10.63 2.51 6.51
CA GLU A 183 11.49 2.80 7.66
C GLU A 183 11.03 2.05 8.90
N THR A 184 9.71 1.97 9.13
CA THR A 184 9.14 1.22 10.26
C THR A 184 9.45 -0.27 10.16
N LEU A 185 9.21 -0.88 8.99
CA LEU A 185 9.55 -2.28 8.78
C LEU A 185 11.05 -2.56 8.95
N LYS A 186 11.91 -1.65 8.48
CA LYS A 186 13.36 -1.74 8.68
C LYS A 186 13.75 -1.62 10.15
N ALA A 187 13.09 -0.75 10.91
CA ALA A 187 13.33 -0.57 12.34
C ALA A 187 12.91 -1.80 13.17
N LEU A 188 11.89 -2.54 12.72
CA LEU A 188 11.44 -3.77 13.38
C LEU A 188 12.34 -4.97 13.10
N GLU A 189 13.19 -4.94 12.07
CA GLU A 189 14.02 -6.07 11.64
C GLU A 189 14.89 -6.68 12.77
N PRO A 190 15.62 -5.90 13.59
CA PRO A 190 16.41 -6.46 14.68
C PRO A 190 15.57 -7.19 15.74
N SER A 191 14.45 -6.61 16.15
CA SER A 191 13.55 -7.22 17.14
C SER A 191 12.85 -8.46 16.57
N LEU A 192 12.48 -8.42 15.29
CA LEU A 192 11.94 -9.59 14.59
C LEU A 192 12.96 -10.74 14.57
N ASN A 193 14.22 -10.45 14.25
CA ASN A 193 15.31 -11.43 14.30
C ASN A 193 15.51 -12.01 15.71
N ASN A 194 15.42 -11.18 16.75
CA ASN A 194 15.50 -11.64 18.13
C ASN A 194 14.32 -12.55 18.51
N ALA A 195 13.09 -12.22 18.10
CA ALA A 195 11.93 -13.07 18.30
C ALA A 195 12.08 -14.42 17.58
N PHE A 196 12.60 -14.42 16.34
CA PHE A 196 12.94 -15.65 15.61
C PHE A 196 14.05 -16.47 16.29
N PHE A 197 15.05 -15.82 16.85
CA PHE A 197 16.07 -16.51 17.63
C PHE A 197 15.47 -17.14 18.89
N LYS A 198 14.60 -16.40 19.61
CA LYS A 198 13.95 -16.89 20.84
C LYS A 198 13.07 -18.11 20.58
N MET A 199 12.23 -18.11 19.54
CA MET A 199 11.44 -19.33 19.22
C MET A 199 12.34 -20.55 18.98
N ASN A 200 13.52 -20.35 18.40
CA ASN A 200 14.43 -21.43 18.06
C ASN A 200 15.07 -22.06 19.30
N LEU A 201 15.20 -21.32 20.41
CA LEU A 201 15.58 -21.87 21.71
C LEU A 201 14.60 -22.93 22.22
N TYR A 202 13.33 -22.84 21.81
CA TYR A 202 12.27 -23.78 22.16
C TYR A 202 11.99 -24.81 21.06
N SER A 203 12.85 -24.91 20.04
CA SER A 203 12.66 -25.80 18.88
C SER A 203 12.54 -27.29 19.22
N GLN A 204 13.03 -27.71 20.39
CA GLN A 204 12.90 -29.10 20.87
C GLN A 204 11.52 -29.40 21.48
N ASN A 205 10.70 -28.38 21.76
CA ASN A 205 9.33 -28.58 22.18
C ASN A 205 8.47 -28.98 20.97
N SER A 206 7.77 -30.10 21.08
CA SER A 206 6.98 -30.67 19.97
C SER A 206 5.88 -29.73 19.44
N SER A 207 5.27 -28.92 20.30
CA SER A 207 4.24 -27.95 19.90
C SER A 207 4.85 -26.78 19.14
N VAL A 208 6.00 -26.27 19.61
CA VAL A 208 6.74 -25.21 18.93
C VAL A 208 7.25 -25.69 17.59
N GLN A 209 7.84 -26.89 17.51
CA GLN A 209 8.31 -27.49 16.27
C GLN A 209 7.19 -27.57 15.21
N LYS A 210 6.02 -28.11 15.58
CA LYS A 210 4.87 -28.21 14.67
C LYS A 210 4.41 -26.83 14.17
N SER A 211 4.42 -25.83 15.04
CA SER A 211 4.05 -24.45 14.70
C SER A 211 5.09 -23.82 13.75
N MET A 212 6.39 -24.04 14.00
CA MET A 212 7.48 -23.58 13.12
C MET A 212 7.42 -24.25 11.74
N GLU A 213 7.09 -25.54 11.66
CA GLU A 213 6.88 -26.24 10.39
C GLU A 213 5.74 -25.64 9.58
N ARG A 214 4.62 -25.30 10.24
CA ARG A 214 3.50 -24.60 9.60
C ARG A 214 3.94 -23.22 9.10
N LEU A 215 4.61 -22.43 9.94
CA LEU A 215 5.14 -21.12 9.55
C LEU A 215 6.04 -21.23 8.32
N GLY A 216 6.92 -22.23 8.27
CA GLY A 216 7.78 -22.48 7.11
C GLY A 216 6.98 -22.64 5.80
N LYS A 217 5.86 -23.37 5.82
CA LYS A 217 4.98 -23.54 4.65
C LYS A 217 4.31 -22.23 4.24
N VAL A 218 3.89 -21.42 5.20
CA VAL A 218 3.29 -20.09 4.92
C VAL A 218 4.31 -19.17 4.28
N LEU A 219 5.53 -19.10 4.82
CA LEU A 219 6.61 -18.29 4.27
C LEU A 219 7.05 -18.76 2.88
N GLU A 220 7.00 -20.06 2.61
CA GLU A 220 7.26 -20.59 1.26
C GLU A 220 6.19 -20.15 0.25
N ARG A 221 4.91 -20.17 0.64
CA ARG A 221 3.83 -19.62 -0.19
C ARG A 221 4.03 -18.13 -0.45
N LEU A 222 4.34 -17.36 0.59
CA LEU A 222 4.66 -15.93 0.47
C LEU A 222 5.80 -15.67 -0.52
N LYS A 223 6.87 -16.47 -0.46
CA LYS A 223 8.00 -16.39 -1.40
C LYS A 223 7.57 -16.64 -2.85
N ASN A 224 6.64 -17.56 -3.08
CA ASN A 224 6.16 -17.88 -4.42
C ASN A 224 5.12 -16.86 -4.93
N ALA A 225 4.36 -16.23 -4.03
CA ALA A 225 3.44 -15.13 -4.33
C ALA A 225 4.13 -13.85 -4.84
N GLY A 226 5.42 -13.67 -4.53
CA GLY A 226 6.23 -12.53 -4.97
C GLY A 226 6.96 -12.72 -6.32
N LYS A 227 6.87 -13.89 -6.95
CA LYS A 227 7.47 -14.16 -8.28
C LYS A 227 6.52 -13.76 -9.39
#